data_AF-A0A8J5V679-F1
#
_entry.id   AF-A0A8J5V679-F1
#
_cell.length_a   1.000
_cell.length_b   1.000
_cell.length_c   1.000
_cell.angle_alpha   90.00
_cell.angle_beta   90.00
_cell.angle_gamma   90.00
#
_symmetry.space_group_name_H-M   'P 1'
#
loop_
_entity.id
_entity.type
_entity.pdbx_description
1 polymer ?
#
loop_
_entity_poly.entity_id
_entity_poly.type
_entity_poly.pdbx_seq_one_letter_code
_entity_poly.pdbx_strand_id
1 'polypeptide(L)'
;MAFVGIPFKVILFPMFHIQVQYFLQLLKGQVTLPPLENMTENSKLKTKKAHALEALQWKYNDDLADAAGIDRLPKFYEIGFSEWSIKRIENLLRYKYSKIEIIDDQTVKISI
;
A
#
# COMPACT_ATOMS: atom_id res chain seq x y z
N MET A 1 -17.93 0.45 -12.07
CA MET A 1 -16.81 -0.46 -12.40
C MET A 1 -15.59 0.00 -11.64
N ALA A 2 -14.79 -0.92 -11.09
CA ALA A 2 -13.52 -0.61 -10.43
C ALA A 2 -12.46 -1.63 -10.83
N PHE A 3 -11.19 -1.21 -10.76
CA PHE A 3 -10.03 -2.09 -10.94
C PHE A 3 -9.31 -2.22 -9.60
N VAL A 4 -8.98 -3.45 -9.22
CA VAL A 4 -8.24 -3.75 -7.99
C VAL A 4 -6.93 -4.42 -8.38
N GLY A 5 -5.84 -3.99 -7.75
CA GLY A 5 -4.53 -4.60 -7.89
C GLY A 5 -3.73 -4.24 -9.14
N ILE A 6 -4.07 -3.12 -9.80
CA ILE A 6 -3.27 -2.59 -10.91
C ILE A 6 -1.88 -2.09 -10.46
N PRO A 7 -1.72 -1.38 -9.32
CA PRO A 7 -0.40 -0.96 -8.88
C PRO A 7 0.49 -2.14 -8.50
N PHE A 8 1.80 -2.03 -8.77
CA PHE A 8 2.80 -3.08 -8.56
C PHE A 8 4.07 -2.54 -7.87
N LYS A 9 4.97 -3.46 -7.48
CA LYS A 9 6.09 -3.19 -6.53
C LYS A 9 5.60 -2.70 -5.17
N VAL A 10 4.70 -3.47 -4.58
CA VAL A 10 4.00 -3.17 -3.32
C VAL A 10 3.83 -4.44 -2.49
N ILE A 11 3.38 -4.31 -1.23
CA ILE A 11 2.78 -5.43 -0.50
C ILE A 11 1.34 -5.60 -0.98
N LEU A 12 1.09 -6.71 -1.69
CA LEU A 12 -0.15 -6.90 -2.45
C LEU A 12 -1.39 -6.98 -1.56
N PHE A 13 -1.42 -7.85 -0.56
CA PHE A 13 -2.64 -8.07 0.23
C PHE A 13 -3.11 -6.83 1.02
N PRO A 14 -2.23 -6.08 1.72
CA PRO A 14 -2.63 -4.83 2.38
C PRO A 14 -3.16 -3.79 1.39
N MET A 15 -2.52 -3.64 0.22
CA MET A 15 -3.01 -2.72 -0.80
C MET A 15 -4.39 -3.15 -1.35
N PHE A 16 -4.59 -4.45 -1.62
CA PHE A 16 -5.90 -4.96 -2.06
C PHE A 16 -6.98 -4.71 -1.02
N HIS A 17 -6.67 -4.92 0.25
CA HIS A 17 -7.58 -4.64 1.35
C HIS A 17 -8.04 -3.18 1.31
N ILE A 18 -7.11 -2.22 1.26
CA ILE A 18 -7.44 -0.79 1.23
C ILE A 18 -8.24 -0.41 -0.02
N GLN A 19 -7.85 -0.89 -1.21
CA GLN A 19 -8.57 -0.61 -2.46
C GLN A 19 -10.01 -1.12 -2.43
N VAL A 20 -10.22 -2.34 -1.92
CA VAL A 20 -11.55 -2.94 -1.81
C VAL A 20 -12.40 -2.17 -0.81
N GLN A 21 -11.85 -1.82 0.36
CA GLN A 21 -12.58 -1.05 1.37
C GLN A 21 -12.97 0.33 0.85
N TYR A 22 -12.06 1.05 0.20
CA TYR A 22 -12.36 2.32 -0.46
C TYR A 22 -13.52 2.18 -1.46
N PHE A 23 -13.46 1.16 -2.32
CA PHE A 23 -14.52 0.92 -3.30
C PHE A 23 -15.86 0.58 -2.66
N LEU A 24 -15.88 -0.19 -1.56
CA LEU A 24 -17.11 -0.47 -0.82
C LEU A 24 -17.69 0.80 -0.19
N GLN A 25 -16.86 1.69 0.36
CA GLN A 25 -17.31 2.96 0.93
C GLN A 25 -17.88 3.90 -0.15
N LEU A 26 -17.27 3.91 -1.34
CA LEU A 26 -17.83 4.59 -2.51
C LEU A 26 -19.21 4.04 -2.89
N LEU A 27 -19.38 2.71 -2.97
CA LEU A 27 -20.67 2.09 -3.31
C LEU A 27 -21.77 2.37 -2.28
N LYS A 28 -21.39 2.56 -1.00
CA LYS A 28 -22.30 2.97 0.07
C LYS A 28 -22.62 4.47 0.09
N GLY A 29 -22.06 5.25 -0.84
CA GLY A 29 -22.22 6.71 -0.88
C GLY A 29 -21.49 7.46 0.25
N GLN A 30 -20.53 6.82 0.90
CA GLN A 30 -19.72 7.43 1.97
C GLN A 30 -18.51 8.21 1.43
N VAL A 31 -18.17 7.98 0.15
CA VAL A 31 -17.12 8.70 -0.55
C VAL A 31 -17.73 9.41 -1.75
N THR A 32 -17.49 10.71 -1.87
CA THR A 32 -17.88 11.49 -3.04
C THR A 32 -16.69 11.64 -3.96
N LEU A 33 -16.81 11.15 -5.20
CA LEU A 33 -15.76 11.34 -6.20
C LEU A 33 -15.70 12.80 -6.64
N PRO A 34 -14.51 13.33 -6.94
CA PRO A 34 -14.38 14.64 -7.53
C PRO A 34 -14.98 14.65 -8.96
N PRO A 35 -15.22 15.83 -9.54
CA PRO A 35 -15.66 15.95 -10.93
C PRO A 35 -14.74 15.22 -11.91
N LEU A 36 -15.32 14.73 -13.01
CA LEU A 36 -14.63 13.94 -14.02
C LEU A 36 -13.39 14.65 -14.58
N GLU A 37 -13.46 15.96 -14.78
CA GLU A 37 -12.34 16.78 -15.28
C GLU A 37 -11.12 16.67 -14.36
N ASN A 38 -11.33 16.82 -13.05
CA ASN A 38 -10.29 16.70 -12.03
C ASN A 38 -9.69 15.28 -12.00
N MET A 39 -10.53 14.25 -12.11
CA MET A 39 -10.07 12.85 -12.18
C MET A 39 -9.23 12.59 -13.42
N THR A 40 -9.66 13.10 -14.57
CA THR A 40 -9.00 12.93 -15.86
C THR A 40 -7.66 13.65 -15.88
N GLU A 41 -7.61 14.87 -15.36
CA GLU A 41 -6.36 15.63 -15.23
C GLU A 41 -5.37 14.93 -14.29
N ASN A 42 -5.83 14.44 -13.14
CA ASN A 42 -4.99 13.72 -12.19
C ASN A 42 -4.43 12.41 -12.77
N SER A 43 -5.20 11.75 -13.64
CA SER A 43 -4.86 10.47 -14.28
C SER A 43 -3.91 10.59 -15.47
N LYS A 44 -3.52 11.81 -15.87
CA LYS A 44 -2.56 12.01 -16.97
C LYS A 44 -1.23 11.31 -16.65
N LEU A 45 -0.73 10.53 -17.60
CA LEU A 45 0.48 9.72 -17.43
C LEU A 45 1.69 10.62 -17.16
N LYS A 46 2.26 10.52 -15.95
CA LYS A 46 3.45 11.28 -15.54
C LYS A 46 4.75 10.55 -15.86
N THR A 47 4.75 9.21 -15.87
CA THR A 47 5.93 8.38 -16.11
C THR A 47 5.57 7.10 -16.86
N LYS A 48 6.55 6.48 -17.54
CA LYS A 48 6.35 5.19 -18.23
C LYS A 48 5.98 4.02 -17.30
N LYS A 49 6.25 4.14 -15.99
CA LYS A 49 5.95 3.13 -14.97
C LYS A 49 4.95 3.69 -13.94
N ALA A 50 3.87 4.32 -14.40
CA ALA A 50 2.94 5.03 -13.53
C ALA A 50 2.26 4.16 -12.45
N HIS A 51 2.17 2.85 -12.66
CA HIS A 51 1.62 1.91 -11.69
C HIS A 51 2.67 1.29 -10.75
N ALA A 52 3.97 1.58 -10.90
CA ALA A 52 5.00 1.13 -9.97
C ALA A 52 5.03 2.07 -8.75
N LEU A 53 4.51 1.65 -7.61
CA LEU A 53 4.42 2.53 -6.43
C LEU A 53 5.69 2.53 -5.59
N GLU A 54 6.35 1.38 -5.39
CA GLU A 54 7.55 1.30 -4.55
C GLU A 54 7.29 1.90 -3.16
N ALA A 55 8.05 2.91 -2.73
CA ALA A 55 7.84 3.60 -1.46
C ALA A 55 6.55 4.46 -1.42
N LEU A 56 6.00 4.84 -2.59
CA LEU A 56 4.76 5.61 -2.66
C LEU A 56 3.52 4.81 -2.23
N GLN A 57 3.65 3.48 -2.08
CA GLN A 57 2.55 2.62 -1.67
C GLN A 57 1.98 3.03 -0.30
N TRP A 58 2.82 3.52 0.60
CA TRP A 58 2.41 3.92 1.95
C TRP A 58 1.47 5.11 1.89
N LYS A 59 1.91 6.18 1.22
CA LYS A 59 1.08 7.37 1.01
C LYS A 59 -0.19 7.03 0.22
N TYR A 60 -0.08 6.20 -0.81
CA TYR A 60 -1.23 5.78 -1.61
C TYR A 60 -2.30 5.07 -0.75
N ASN A 61 -1.88 4.16 0.12
CA ASN A 61 -2.80 3.46 1.01
C ASN A 61 -3.38 4.40 2.08
N ASP A 62 -2.57 5.28 2.66
CA ASP A 62 -3.03 6.29 3.63
C ASP A 62 -4.07 7.24 3.01
N ASP A 63 -3.81 7.75 1.80
CA ASP A 63 -4.72 8.65 1.10
C ASP A 63 -6.08 7.98 0.82
N LEU A 64 -6.07 6.70 0.42
CA LEU A 64 -7.31 5.94 0.22
C LEU A 64 -8.04 5.67 1.53
N ALA A 65 -7.32 5.33 2.59
CA ALA A 65 -7.90 5.08 3.90
C ALA A 65 -8.58 6.35 4.46
N ASP A 66 -7.85 7.47 4.42
CA ASP A 66 -8.34 8.78 4.85
C ASP A 66 -9.57 9.21 4.05
N ALA A 67 -9.54 9.07 2.72
CA ALA A 67 -10.65 9.44 1.85
C ALA A 67 -11.89 8.55 2.06
N ALA A 68 -11.72 7.30 2.49
CA ALA A 68 -12.81 6.37 2.79
C ALA A 68 -13.29 6.43 4.25
N GLY A 69 -12.61 7.17 5.12
CA GLY A 69 -12.87 7.21 6.55
C GLY A 69 -12.69 5.84 7.22
N ILE A 70 -11.71 5.04 6.77
CA ILE A 70 -11.37 3.73 7.33
C ILE A 70 -10.00 3.78 8.01
N ASP A 71 -9.71 2.76 8.83
CA ASP A 71 -8.41 2.67 9.48
C ASP A 71 -7.27 2.51 8.48
N ARG A 72 -6.18 3.26 8.73
CA ARG A 72 -4.93 3.10 7.99
C ARG A 72 -4.30 1.75 8.27
N LEU A 73 -3.41 1.32 7.38
CA LEU A 73 -2.62 0.12 7.63
C LEU A 73 -1.73 0.30 8.86
N PRO A 74 -1.62 -0.72 9.73
CA PRO A 74 -0.64 -0.72 10.80
C PRO A 74 0.78 -0.47 10.28
N LYS A 75 1.56 0.30 11.05
CA LYS A 75 2.91 0.72 10.66
C LYS A 75 3.89 -0.46 10.59
N PHE A 76 3.60 -1.57 11.25
CA PHE A 76 4.41 -2.79 11.15
C PHE A 76 4.59 -3.28 9.70
N TYR A 77 3.62 -3.02 8.80
CA TYR A 77 3.76 -3.42 7.40
C TYR A 77 4.91 -2.68 6.72
N GLU A 78 5.02 -1.37 6.96
CA GLU A 78 6.07 -0.53 6.40
C GLU A 78 7.44 -0.84 7.00
N ILE A 79 7.49 -0.99 8.32
CA ILE A 79 8.74 -1.27 9.04
C ILE A 79 9.23 -2.68 8.64
N GLY A 80 8.36 -3.69 8.72
CA GLY A 80 8.71 -5.06 8.36
C GLY A 80 9.18 -5.20 6.91
N PHE A 81 8.54 -4.50 5.97
CA PHE A 81 8.97 -4.50 4.57
C PHE A 81 10.31 -3.79 4.36
N SER A 82 10.53 -2.66 5.03
CA SER A 82 11.79 -1.92 4.93
C SER A 82 12.94 -2.76 5.44
N GLU A 83 12.79 -3.36 6.61
CA GLU A 83 13.79 -4.24 7.20
C GLU A 83 14.03 -5.51 6.35
N TRP A 84 12.96 -6.17 5.89
CA TRP A 84 13.08 -7.30 4.97
C TRP A 84 13.83 -6.94 3.69
N SER A 85 13.56 -5.75 3.16
CA SER A 85 14.24 -5.23 1.97
C SER A 85 15.72 -5.02 2.21
N ILE A 86 16.11 -4.51 3.38
CA ILE A 86 17.51 -4.39 3.81
C ILE A 86 18.16 -5.77 3.87
N LYS A 87 17.54 -6.76 4.52
CA LYS A 87 18.07 -8.14 4.60
C LYS A 87 18.28 -8.75 3.22
N ARG A 88 17.36 -8.50 2.27
CA ARG A 88 17.49 -8.97 0.88
C ARG A 88 18.71 -8.39 0.18
N ILE A 89 19.04 -7.12 0.45
CA ILE A 89 20.22 -6.45 -0.11
C ILE A 89 21.49 -6.99 0.56
N GLU A 90 21.49 -7.15 1.88
CA GLU A 90 22.64 -7.65 2.65
C GLU A 90 23.02 -9.09 2.26
N ASN A 91 22.03 -9.98 2.09
CA ASN A 91 22.30 -11.36 1.73
C ASN A 91 21.16 -11.97 0.90
N LEU A 92 21.27 -11.84 -0.42
CA LEU A 92 20.26 -12.33 -1.37
C LEU A 92 19.98 -13.83 -1.26
N LEU A 93 20.93 -14.65 -0.81
CA LEU A 93 20.75 -16.10 -0.70
C LEU A 93 20.13 -16.54 0.63
N ARG A 94 20.26 -15.74 1.69
CA ARG A 94 19.88 -16.13 3.06
C ARG A 94 18.87 -15.22 3.74
N TYR A 95 18.48 -14.10 3.15
CA TYR A 95 17.52 -13.16 3.77
C TYR A 95 16.20 -13.82 4.18
N LYS A 96 15.76 -14.87 3.46
CA LYS A 96 14.53 -15.62 3.75
C LYS A 96 14.59 -16.47 5.03
N TYR A 97 15.77 -16.65 5.62
CA TYR A 97 15.89 -17.31 6.93
C TYR A 97 15.57 -16.36 8.08
N SER A 98 15.59 -15.04 7.84
CA SER A 98 15.19 -14.05 8.84
C SER A 98 13.72 -14.25 9.21
N LYS A 99 13.44 -14.20 10.51
CA LYS A 99 12.08 -14.20 11.06
C LYS A 99 11.68 -12.78 11.39
N ILE A 100 10.46 -12.41 11.00
CA ILE A 100 9.84 -11.13 11.33
C ILE A 100 8.68 -11.44 12.28
N GLU A 101 8.79 -10.96 13.51
CA GLU A 101 7.77 -11.09 14.55
C GLU A 101 7.07 -9.74 14.71
N ILE A 102 5.75 -9.70 14.56
CA ILE A 102 4.95 -8.50 14.82
C ILE A 102 4.69 -8.43 16.32
N ILE A 103 5.10 -7.35 16.96
CA ILE A 103 4.94 -7.15 18.41
C ILE A 103 3.67 -6.36 18.69
N ASP A 104 3.47 -5.27 17.94
CA ASP A 104 2.30 -4.39 17.99
C ASP A 104 2.14 -3.65 16.64
N ASP A 105 1.21 -2.70 16.58
CA ASP A 105 0.92 -1.94 15.36
C ASP A 105 2.08 -1.08 14.83
N GLN A 106 3.10 -0.84 15.65
CA GLN A 106 4.23 0.05 15.36
C GLN A 106 5.59 -0.63 15.47
N THR A 107 5.65 -1.89 15.91
CA THR A 107 6.89 -2.56 16.26
C THR A 107 6.99 -3.95 15.65
N VAL A 108 8.11 -4.21 14.99
CA VAL A 108 8.52 -5.54 14.54
C VAL A 108 9.86 -5.90 15.16
N LYS A 109 10.03 -7.18 15.46
CA LYS A 109 11.30 -7.76 15.89
C LYS A 109 11.82 -8.66 14.78
N ILE A 110 13.12 -8.60 14.52
CA ILE A 110 13.76 -9.40 13.48
C ILE A 110 14.89 -10.21 14.09
N SER A 111 14.88 -11.49 13.80
CA SER A 111 15.93 -12.43 14.18
C SER A 111 16.41 -13.21 12.97
N ILE A 112 17.64 -13.72 13.04
CA ILE A 112 18.27 -14.56 12.01
C ILE A 112 18.08 -16.03 12.40
#